data_AF-A0A9R0WRB4-F1
#
_entry.id   AF-A0A9R0WRB4-F1
#
_cell.length_a   1.000
_cell.length_b   1.000
_cell.length_c   1.000
_cell.angle_alpha   90.00
_cell.angle_beta   90.00
_cell.angle_gamma   90.00
#
_symmetry.space_group_name_H-M   'P 1'
#
loop_
_entity.id
_entity.type
_entity.pdbx_description
1 polymer ?
#
loop_
_entity_poly.entity_id
_entity_poly.type
_entity_poly.pdbx_seq_one_letter_code
_entity_poly.pdbx_strand_id
1 'polypeptide(L)'
;MAQLHELLTRYGKVWEIWFDGNKGTNATKMTYHFQEWFDTVRQLQGSINIFSDAGPDIRWVGDENGFAGTTCWSAVNRSSITIGSAGIEKSSPPVKPATAASPASSATTESSTSATTEPPSTASTAAKPRPAEVTL
;
A
#
# COMPACT_ATOMS: atom_id res chain seq x y z
N MET A 1 -15.08 11.37 -10.87
CA MET A 1 -14.68 10.12 -11.55
C MET A 1 -13.81 10.34 -12.80
N ALA A 2 -14.09 11.32 -13.66
CA ALA A 2 -13.32 11.53 -14.90
C ALA A 2 -11.77 11.60 -14.72
N GLN A 3 -11.30 12.35 -13.73
CA GLN A 3 -9.87 12.48 -13.45
C GLN A 3 -9.19 11.16 -13.03
N LEU A 4 -9.85 10.32 -12.23
CA LEU A 4 -9.31 8.99 -11.87
C LEU A 4 -9.13 8.11 -13.10
N HIS A 5 -10.11 8.11 -14.00
CA HIS A 5 -10.02 7.38 -15.26
C HIS A 5 -8.86 7.86 -16.12
N GLU A 6 -8.69 9.17 -16.27
CA GLU A 6 -7.60 9.74 -17.05
C GLU A 6 -6.23 9.29 -16.50
N LEU A 7 -6.01 9.52 -15.20
CA LEU A 7 -4.73 9.26 -14.55
C LEU A 7 -4.37 7.76 -14.53
N LEU A 8 -5.34 6.90 -14.22
CA LEU A 8 -5.08 5.46 -14.01
C LEU A 8 -5.09 4.63 -15.29
N THR A 9 -5.46 5.21 -16.44
CA THR A 9 -5.46 4.50 -17.73
C THR A 9 -4.44 5.03 -18.73
N ARG A 10 -4.02 6.30 -18.63
CA ARG A 10 -3.17 6.95 -19.65
C ARG A 10 -1.70 7.10 -19.27
N TYR A 11 -1.35 6.88 -18.00
CA TYR A 11 0.00 7.15 -17.47
C TYR A 11 0.75 5.87 -17.05
N GLY A 12 0.29 4.71 -17.49
CA GLY A 12 0.91 3.42 -17.18
C GLY A 12 0.56 2.93 -15.77
N LYS A 13 1.45 2.11 -15.19
CA LYS A 13 1.22 1.50 -13.88
C LYS A 13 1.51 2.51 -12.77
N VAL A 14 0.50 2.72 -11.92
CA VAL A 14 0.60 3.53 -10.70
C VAL A 14 0.68 2.60 -9.49
N TRP A 15 1.59 2.90 -8.56
CA TRP A 15 1.81 2.07 -7.37
C TRP A 15 1.04 2.55 -6.14
N GLU A 16 0.77 3.85 -6.07
CA GLU A 16 0.06 4.44 -4.95
C GLU A 16 -0.84 5.59 -5.41
N ILE A 17 -2.00 5.71 -4.79
CA ILE A 17 -2.86 6.88 -4.89
C ILE A 17 -3.16 7.40 -3.48
N TRP A 18 -3.15 8.72 -3.34
CA TRP A 18 -3.25 9.42 -2.07
C TRP A 18 -4.56 10.22 -1.99
N PHE A 19 -5.46 9.80 -1.11
CA PHE A 19 -6.72 10.51 -0.86
C PHE A 19 -6.68 11.20 0.50
N ASP A 20 -6.48 12.51 0.49
CA ASP A 20 -6.50 13.35 1.70
C ASP A 20 -7.89 13.38 2.34
N GLY A 21 -7.93 13.39 3.68
CA GLY A 21 -9.14 13.65 4.44
C GLY A 21 -9.29 15.11 4.89
N ASN A 22 -8.25 15.94 4.81
CA ASN A 22 -8.30 17.30 5.35
C ASN A 22 -9.32 18.19 4.64
N LYS A 23 -10.08 18.95 5.43
CA LYS A 23 -11.07 19.90 4.95
C LYS A 23 -10.95 21.20 5.73
N GLY A 24 -10.59 22.27 5.04
CA GLY A 24 -10.44 23.59 5.67
C GLY A 24 -11.73 24.05 6.37
N THR A 25 -11.59 24.83 7.44
CA THR A 25 -12.71 25.32 8.27
C THR A 25 -13.75 26.14 7.49
N ASN A 26 -13.31 26.83 6.43
CA ASN A 26 -14.16 27.64 5.55
C ASN A 26 -14.52 26.94 4.23
N ALA A 27 -14.16 25.66 4.08
CA ALA A 27 -14.45 24.93 2.85
C ALA A 27 -15.94 24.60 2.74
N THR A 28 -16.45 24.59 1.50
CA THR A 28 -17.81 24.14 1.22
C THR A 28 -18.02 22.72 1.73
N LYS A 29 -19.17 22.46 2.35
CA LYS A 29 -19.55 21.11 2.80
C LYS A 29 -19.83 20.21 1.60
N MET A 30 -18.79 19.55 1.11
CA MET A 30 -18.89 18.48 0.10
C MET A 30 -19.01 17.10 0.76
N THR A 31 -19.76 16.21 0.16
CA THR A 31 -19.77 14.78 0.52
C THR A 31 -18.84 14.05 -0.43
N TYR A 32 -17.88 13.30 0.14
CA TYR A 32 -16.95 12.49 -0.65
C TYR A 32 -17.40 11.04 -0.64
N HIS A 33 -17.45 10.45 -1.83
CA HIS A 33 -17.87 9.07 -2.05
C HIS A 33 -16.65 8.14 -2.09
N PHE A 34 -15.87 8.10 -1.00
CA PHE A 34 -14.59 7.39 -0.95
C PHE A 34 -14.69 5.92 -1.36
N GLN A 35 -15.75 5.22 -0.97
CA GLN A 35 -15.94 3.82 -1.35
C GLN A 35 -16.04 3.64 -2.87
N GLU A 36 -16.83 4.47 -3.55
CA GLU A 36 -16.96 4.44 -5.02
C GLU A 36 -15.62 4.76 -5.71
N TRP A 37 -14.82 5.65 -5.11
CA TRP A 37 -13.49 5.99 -5.61
C TRP A 37 -12.53 4.81 -5.45
N PHE A 38 -12.52 4.16 -4.29
CA PHE A 38 -11.71 2.98 -4.04
C PHE A 38 -12.07 1.84 -5.01
N ASP A 39 -13.36 1.58 -5.22
CA ASP A 39 -13.83 0.54 -6.13
C ASP A 39 -13.38 0.83 -7.57
N THR A 40 -13.47 2.09 -8.01
CA THR A 40 -13.01 2.51 -9.34
C THR A 40 -11.50 2.36 -9.48
N VAL A 41 -10.74 2.78 -8.47
CA VAL A 41 -9.28 2.62 -8.45
C VAL A 41 -8.90 1.15 -8.57
N ARG A 42 -9.58 0.25 -7.83
CA ARG A 42 -9.35 -1.20 -7.90
C ARG A 42 -9.75 -1.80 -9.24
N GLN A 43 -10.80 -1.28 -9.87
CA GLN A 43 -11.21 -1.71 -11.20
C GLN A 43 -10.17 -1.34 -12.27
N LEU A 44 -9.58 -0.14 -12.17
CA LEU A 44 -8.62 0.36 -13.17
C LEU A 44 -7.20 -0.17 -12.94
N GLN A 45 -6.75 -0.27 -11.68
CA GLN A 45 -5.41 -0.67 -11.28
C GLN A 45 -5.46 -1.54 -10.02
N GLY A 46 -5.78 -2.83 -10.14
CA GLY A 46 -6.03 -3.70 -8.98
C GLY A 46 -4.90 -3.77 -7.94
N SER A 47 -3.64 -3.68 -8.37
CA SER A 47 -2.46 -3.78 -7.49
C SER A 47 -2.01 -2.45 -6.86
N ILE A 48 -2.76 -1.36 -7.04
CA ILE A 48 -2.39 -0.05 -6.49
C ILE A 48 -2.64 0.00 -4.98
N ASN A 49 -1.73 0.62 -4.24
CA ASN A 49 -1.93 0.94 -2.83
C ASN A 49 -2.79 2.19 -2.71
N ILE A 50 -3.80 2.17 -1.85
CA ILE A 50 -4.67 3.30 -1.59
C ILE A 50 -4.42 3.82 -0.19
N PHE A 51 -3.87 5.02 -0.13
CA PHE A 51 -3.78 5.80 1.09
C PHE A 51 -5.06 6.61 1.31
N SER A 52 -5.55 6.61 2.55
CA SER A 52 -6.35 7.69 3.10
C SER A 52 -6.12 7.76 4.61
N ASP A 53 -6.72 8.71 5.32
CA ASP A 53 -6.75 8.72 6.78
C ASP A 53 -7.08 7.34 7.40
N ALA A 54 -7.96 6.57 6.76
CA ALA A 54 -8.46 5.28 7.26
C ALA A 54 -8.06 4.06 6.40
N GLY A 55 -7.28 4.24 5.32
CA GLY A 55 -7.01 3.19 4.33
C GLY A 55 -7.95 3.21 3.12
N PRO A 56 -7.99 2.16 2.30
CA PRO A 56 -8.05 0.76 2.75
C PRO A 56 -6.71 0.06 2.97
N ASP A 57 -5.61 0.50 2.35
CA ASP A 57 -4.31 -0.19 2.41
C ASP A 57 -3.33 0.50 3.36
N ILE A 58 -3.23 1.82 3.25
CA ILE A 58 -2.31 2.64 4.03
C ILE A 58 -3.12 3.68 4.79
N ARG A 59 -2.91 3.79 6.09
CA ARG A 59 -3.57 4.80 6.94
C ARG A 59 -2.62 5.95 7.27
N TRP A 60 -3.17 7.14 7.50
CA TRP A 60 -2.42 8.22 8.12
C TRP A 60 -2.05 7.87 9.56
N VAL A 61 -0.85 8.27 10.00
CA VAL A 61 -0.37 8.01 11.37
C VAL A 61 -1.03 8.90 12.41
N GLY A 62 -1.64 10.01 11.98
CA GLY A 62 -2.27 11.01 12.84
C GLY A 62 -1.34 12.15 13.27
N ASP A 63 -0.17 12.27 12.65
CA ASP A 63 0.80 13.34 12.89
C ASP A 63 1.57 13.69 11.60
N GLU A 64 1.70 14.98 11.32
CA GLU A 64 2.41 15.52 10.15
C GLU A 64 3.91 15.67 10.37
N ASN A 65 4.39 15.57 11.62
CA ASN A 65 5.83 15.55 11.92
C ASN A 65 6.44 14.16 11.73
N GLY A 66 5.63 13.15 11.40
CA GLY A 66 6.07 11.79 11.12
C GLY A 66 6.30 10.94 12.37
N PHE A 67 5.76 11.33 13.54
CA PHE A 67 5.87 10.52 14.75
C PHE A 67 4.72 9.52 14.87
N ALA A 68 5.07 8.24 14.94
CA ALA A 68 4.13 7.20 15.38
C ALA A 68 4.07 7.15 16.92
N GLY A 69 2.90 6.79 17.46
CA GLY A 69 2.77 6.52 18.89
C GLY A 69 3.72 5.42 19.36
N THR A 70 4.08 5.42 20.66
CA THR A 70 5.03 4.46 21.26
C THR A 70 4.69 3.00 20.95
N THR A 71 3.41 2.69 20.79
CA THR A 71 2.93 1.42 20.24
C THR A 71 2.07 1.73 19.03
N CYS A 72 2.49 1.27 17.85
CA CYS A 72 1.80 1.46 16.58
C CYS A 72 1.68 0.13 15.85
N TRP A 73 0.47 -0.42 15.81
CA TRP A 73 0.19 -1.67 15.10
C TRP A 73 -0.18 -1.38 13.64
N SER A 74 0.29 -2.21 12.70
CA SER A 74 -0.17 -2.12 11.31
C SER A 74 -1.66 -2.45 11.19
N ALA A 75 -2.13 -3.43 11.98
CA ALA A 75 -3.54 -3.79 12.06
C ALA A 75 -4.33 -2.76 12.87
N VAL A 76 -5.46 -2.32 12.33
CA VAL A 76 -6.40 -1.40 12.98
C VAL A 76 -7.85 -1.82 12.73
N ASN A 77 -8.75 -1.44 13.62
CA ASN A 77 -10.18 -1.53 13.36
C ASN A 77 -10.60 -0.35 12.48
N ARG A 78 -10.77 -0.57 11.18
CA ARG A 78 -11.17 0.50 10.25
C ARG A 78 -12.54 1.10 10.57
N SER A 79 -13.45 0.33 11.17
CA SER A 79 -14.79 0.82 11.54
C SER A 79 -14.75 1.89 12.64
N SER A 80 -13.63 2.06 13.33
CA SER A 80 -13.43 3.14 14.30
C SER A 80 -12.71 4.37 13.74
N ILE A 81 -12.38 4.40 12.45
CA ILE A 81 -11.69 5.52 11.79
C ILE A 81 -12.55 6.03 10.64
N THR A 82 -12.87 7.32 10.66
CA THR A 82 -13.62 7.98 9.60
C THR A 82 -12.70 8.97 8.91
N ILE A 83 -12.62 8.92 7.57
CA ILE A 83 -11.78 9.81 6.78
C ILE A 83 -12.21 11.27 6.99
N GLY A 84 -11.23 12.16 7.21
CA GLY A 84 -11.44 13.58 7.50
C GLY A 84 -11.98 13.89 8.89
N SER A 85 -12.06 12.90 9.79
CA SER A 85 -12.40 13.15 11.19
C SER A 85 -11.16 13.56 11.99
N ALA A 86 -11.34 14.46 12.95
CA ALA A 86 -10.30 14.75 13.92
C ALA A 86 -10.11 13.58 14.89
N GLY A 87 -8.93 13.46 15.50
CA GLY A 87 -8.70 12.53 16.61
C GLY A 87 -8.34 11.10 16.19
N ILE A 88 -7.96 10.86 14.92
CA ILE A 88 -7.68 9.50 14.43
C ILE A 88 -6.45 8.86 15.08
N GLU A 89 -5.56 9.65 15.69
CA GLU A 89 -4.35 9.18 16.37
C GLU A 89 -4.64 8.20 17.53
N LYS A 90 -5.87 8.23 18.07
CA LYS A 90 -6.31 7.39 19.20
C LYS A 90 -6.89 6.04 18.79
N SER A 91 -6.99 5.76 17.49
CA SER A 91 -7.70 4.59 16.95
C SER A 91 -6.92 3.27 17.00
N SER A 92 -5.72 3.26 17.57
CA SER A 92 -4.94 2.02 17.75
C SER A 92 -5.67 1.04 18.68
N PRO A 93 -5.78 -0.25 18.33
CA PRO A 93 -6.49 -1.21 19.16
C PRO A 93 -5.82 -1.36 20.54
N PRO A 94 -6.61 -1.57 21.62
CA PRO A 94 -6.06 -1.90 22.93
C PRO A 94 -5.27 -3.20 22.83
N VAL A 95 -4.08 -3.23 23.44
CA VAL A 95 -3.25 -4.43 23.56
C VAL A 95 -4.06 -5.47 24.34
N LYS A 96 -4.62 -6.48 23.66
CA LYS A 96 -4.85 -7.76 24.34
C LYS A 96 -3.48 -8.41 24.46
N PRO A 97 -3.01 -8.74 25.69
CA PRO A 97 -1.76 -9.48 25.82
C PRO A 97 -1.88 -10.75 24.99
N ALA A 98 -0.92 -10.99 24.10
CA ALA A 98 -0.84 -12.23 23.36
C ALA A 98 -0.80 -13.36 24.40
N THR A 99 -1.84 -14.19 24.41
CA THR A 99 -1.76 -15.48 25.08
C THR A 99 -0.59 -16.21 24.43
N ALA A 100 0.35 -16.66 25.27
CA ALA A 100 1.62 -17.24 24.86
C ALA A 100 1.41 -18.21 23.68
N ALA A 101 2.14 -17.97 22.59
CA ALA A 101 2.23 -18.92 21.49
C ALA A 101 2.65 -20.28 22.06
N SER A 102 1.88 -21.33 21.77
CA SER A 102 2.27 -22.72 22.01
C SER A 102 3.69 -22.95 21.47
N PRO A 103 4.56 -23.67 22.20
CA PRO A 103 5.94 -23.81 21.79
C PRO A 103 6.03 -24.54 20.44
N ALA A 104 6.76 -23.92 19.51
CA ALA A 104 7.08 -24.49 18.22
C ALA A 104 7.83 -25.82 18.40
N SER A 105 7.42 -26.82 17.61
CA SER A 105 8.07 -28.13 17.54
C SER A 105 9.51 -27.99 17.06
N SER A 106 10.41 -28.70 17.72
CA SER A 106 11.85 -28.72 17.52
C SER A 106 12.20 -29.24 16.12
N ALA A 107 12.88 -28.44 15.30
CA ALA A 107 13.53 -28.91 14.08
C ALA A 107 15.05 -28.93 14.28
N THR A 108 15.57 -30.15 14.18
CA THR A 108 16.94 -30.60 14.36
C THR A 108 17.95 -29.85 13.49
N THR A 109 19.10 -29.54 14.08
CA THR A 109 20.33 -29.06 13.43
C THR A 109 21.00 -30.19 12.68
N GLU A 110 21.28 -30.03 11.39
CA GLU A 110 22.30 -30.85 10.70
C GLU A 110 23.26 -29.98 9.88
N SER A 111 24.46 -30.54 9.79
CA SER A 111 25.77 -29.90 9.65
C SER A 111 26.26 -29.86 8.20
N SER A 112 27.28 -29.03 7.97
CA SER A 112 27.94 -28.72 6.70
C SER A 112 28.59 -29.91 5.99
N THR A 113 28.58 -29.88 4.66
CA THR A 113 29.68 -30.39 3.81
C THR A 113 29.85 -29.54 2.56
N SER A 114 31.08 -29.11 2.34
CA SER A 114 31.63 -28.41 1.19
C SER A 114 31.88 -29.33 -0.02
N ALA A 115 31.71 -28.85 -1.25
CA ALA A 115 32.80 -28.63 -2.23
C ALA A 115 32.34 -28.54 -3.70
N THR A 116 33.09 -27.72 -4.44
CA THR A 116 33.52 -27.88 -5.85
C THR A 116 32.92 -26.95 -6.92
N THR A 117 33.86 -26.14 -7.43
CA THR A 117 33.87 -25.18 -8.53
C THR A 117 33.81 -25.85 -9.92
N GLU A 118 33.08 -25.24 -10.88
CA GLU A 118 33.51 -25.00 -12.28
C GLU A 118 32.56 -24.01 -13.01
N PRO A 119 33.04 -23.10 -13.90
CA PRO A 119 32.23 -22.21 -14.76
C PRO A 119 32.29 -22.65 -16.26
N PRO A 120 31.85 -21.86 -17.27
CA PRO A 120 30.67 -21.00 -17.47
C PRO A 120 29.85 -21.41 -18.74
N SER A 121 28.67 -20.82 -18.98
CA SER A 121 28.05 -20.83 -20.32
C SER A 121 27.29 -19.54 -20.60
N THR A 122 27.82 -18.74 -21.52
CA THR A 122 27.22 -17.56 -22.13
C THR A 122 26.04 -17.95 -23.03
N ALA A 123 24.86 -17.39 -22.79
CA ALA A 123 23.77 -17.40 -23.76
C ALA A 123 23.25 -15.97 -23.98
N SER A 124 23.71 -15.40 -25.10
CA SER A 124 23.17 -14.21 -25.73
C SER A 124 21.70 -14.46 -26.11
N THR A 125 20.79 -13.60 -25.68
CA THR A 125 19.43 -13.53 -26.26
C THR A 125 19.22 -12.15 -26.86
N ALA A 126 18.96 -12.18 -28.15
CA ALA A 126 18.90 -11.06 -29.06
C ALA A 126 17.77 -10.06 -28.75
N ALA A 127 18.05 -8.79 -29.03
CA ALA A 127 17.11 -7.68 -28.99
C ALA A 127 15.99 -7.83 -30.04
N LYS A 128 14.76 -7.52 -29.62
CA LYS A 128 13.56 -7.44 -30.46
C LYS A 128 13.61 -6.17 -31.33
N PRO A 129 13.40 -6.23 -32.66
CA PRO A 129 13.40 -5.02 -33.49
C PRO A 129 12.15 -4.15 -33.23
N ARG A 130 12.37 -2.84 -33.14
CA ARG A 130 11.37 -1.78 -33.03
C ARG A 130 10.75 -1.50 -34.41
N PRO A 131 9.42 -1.39 -34.56
CA PRO A 131 8.82 -0.96 -35.83
C PRO A 131 9.11 0.52 -36.12
N ALA A 132 9.25 0.82 -37.41
CA ALA A 132 9.68 2.09 -37.97
C ALA A 132 8.73 3.26 -37.68
N GLU A 133 9.33 4.43 -37.54
CA GLU A 133 8.72 5.75 -37.49
C GLU A 133 8.00 6.03 -38.83
N VAL A 134 6.74 6.46 -38.76
CA VAL A 134 6.01 7.03 -39.92
C VAL A 134 5.94 8.53 -39.68
N THR A 135 6.74 9.26 -40.44
CA THR A 135 6.64 10.71 -40.59
C THR A 135 5.59 11.02 -41.65
N LEU A 136 4.52 11.71 -41.27
CA LEU A 136 3.75 12.63 -42.12
C LEU A 136 3.35 13.84 -41.28
#